data_AF-A0AAW2GXG2-F1
#
_entry.id   AF-A0AAW2GXG2-F1
#
_cell.length_a   1.000
_cell.length_b   1.000
_cell.length_c   1.000
_cell.angle_alpha   90.00
_cell.angle_beta   90.00
_cell.angle_gamma   90.00
#
_symmetry.space_group_name_H-M   'P 1'
#
loop_
_entity.id
_entity.type
_entity.pdbx_description
1 polymer ?
#
loop_
_entity_poly.entity_id
_entity_poly.type
_entity_poly.pdbx_seq_one_letter_code
_entity_poly.pdbx_strand_id
1 'polypeptide(L)'
;MPSKKDNFCKKMARATRGIHAISDALVNAKLAFGFFNDSVWADGLLVFYEVFRYLEGAMIRLRSTKIGLLPLRELQRTKAFERDLDYYLGKEWRKNYSPRDSVAKYLMRLREVEDTDPTLLMAYIYHLYMGLLSGGIILRKKRQIVQKISLFKPQPAVDGGNVIDFGQKNIFQLKHELRESMNRIAETLDEDTKNKLIEESKIVFELNNEIIRSVQTGTHIFEKIVYFMGPVLLVLLVLIIVLNILYKYIIR
;
A
#
# COMPACT_ATOMS: atom_id res chain seq x y z
N MET A 1 6.79 31.29 -27.04
CA MET A 1 6.21 29.93 -26.95
C MET A 1 4.99 30.00 -26.06
N PRO A 2 3.78 29.67 -26.54
CA PRO A 2 2.60 29.66 -25.66
C PRO A 2 2.84 28.63 -24.55
N SER A 3 2.67 29.07 -23.30
CA SER A 3 2.70 28.22 -22.10
C SER A 3 1.87 26.96 -22.37
N LYS A 4 2.52 25.79 -22.34
CA LYS A 4 1.86 24.50 -22.57
C LYS A 4 0.86 24.30 -21.43
N LYS A 5 -0.40 24.69 -21.64
CA LYS A 5 -1.49 24.59 -20.65
C LYS A 5 -1.40 23.22 -19.99
N ASP A 6 -1.29 23.19 -18.67
CA ASP A 6 -1.15 21.94 -17.94
C ASP A 6 -2.36 21.03 -18.19
N ASN A 7 -2.11 19.80 -18.63
CA ASN A 7 -3.16 18.80 -18.80
C ASN A 7 -3.77 18.40 -17.45
N PHE A 8 -4.93 17.77 -17.49
CA PHE A 8 -5.72 17.49 -16.29
C PHE A 8 -4.95 16.63 -15.27
N CYS A 9 -4.25 15.58 -15.71
CA CYS A 9 -3.45 14.74 -14.83
C CYS A 9 -2.33 15.52 -14.10
N LYS A 10 -1.71 16.52 -14.75
CA LYS A 10 -0.74 17.40 -14.08
C LYS A 10 -1.39 18.28 -13.02
N LYS A 11 -2.63 18.75 -13.25
CA LYS A 11 -3.39 19.50 -12.24
C LYS A 11 -3.68 18.62 -11.01
N MET A 12 -4.16 17.39 -11.21
CA MET A 12 -4.36 16.42 -10.13
C MET A 12 -3.07 16.19 -9.34
N ALA A 13 -1.95 15.90 -10.03
CA ALA A 13 -0.66 15.65 -9.39
C ALA A 13 -0.12 16.87 -8.62
N ARG A 14 -0.37 18.08 -9.11
CA ARG A 14 -0.01 19.31 -8.38
C ARG A 14 -0.84 19.46 -7.11
N ALA A 15 -2.15 19.24 -7.20
CA ALA A 15 -3.07 19.39 -6.08
C ALA A 15 -2.81 18.38 -4.96
N THR A 16 -2.32 17.17 -5.29
CA THR A 16 -2.05 16.12 -4.31
C THR A 16 -0.59 16.05 -3.84
N ARG A 17 0.32 16.90 -4.35
CA ARG A 17 1.76 16.80 -4.07
C ARG A 17 2.09 16.75 -2.57
N GLY A 18 1.49 17.64 -1.78
CA GLY A 18 1.75 17.73 -0.35
C GLY A 18 1.35 16.45 0.39
N ILE A 19 0.12 15.98 0.15
CA ILE A 19 -0.39 14.77 0.80
C ILE A 19 0.25 13.48 0.28
N HIS A 20 0.66 13.45 -1.00
CA HIS A 20 1.45 12.36 -1.57
C HIS A 20 2.82 12.23 -0.87
N ALA A 21 3.48 13.35 -0.54
CA ALA A 21 4.74 13.30 0.21
C ALA A 21 4.57 12.68 1.61
N ILE A 22 3.41 12.90 2.26
CA ILE A 22 3.06 12.23 3.51
C ILE A 22 2.92 10.71 3.29
N SER A 23 2.25 10.30 2.20
CA SER A 23 2.15 8.88 1.83
C SER A 23 3.52 8.24 1.63
N ASP A 24 4.41 8.90 0.89
CA ASP A 24 5.77 8.41 0.64
C ASP A 24 6.54 8.24 1.95
N ALA A 25 6.45 9.21 2.88
CA ALA A 25 7.09 9.11 4.19
C ALA A 25 6.54 7.94 5.02
N LEU A 26 5.21 7.77 5.07
CA LEU A 26 4.56 6.67 5.80
C LEU A 26 4.96 5.31 5.23
N VAL A 27 4.90 5.15 3.90
CA VAL A 27 5.28 3.91 3.22
C VAL A 27 6.75 3.58 3.50
N ASN A 28 7.67 4.53 3.34
CA ASN A 28 9.09 4.30 3.59
C ASN A 28 9.36 3.91 5.05
N ALA A 29 8.66 4.51 6.01
CA ALA A 29 8.76 4.15 7.43
C ALA A 29 8.31 2.70 7.69
N LYS A 30 7.19 2.27 7.11
CA LYS A 30 6.70 0.87 7.26
C LYS A 30 7.62 -0.14 6.57
N LEU A 31 8.20 0.23 5.42
CA LEU A 31 9.09 -0.65 4.65
C LEU A 31 10.43 -0.95 5.31
N ALA A 32 10.93 -0.07 6.18
CA ALA A 32 12.10 -0.38 6.99
C ALA A 32 11.94 -1.73 7.73
N PHE A 33 10.72 -2.06 8.14
CA PHE A 33 10.36 -3.35 8.74
C PHE A 33 9.93 -4.38 7.67
N GLY A 34 9.18 -3.96 6.65
CA GLY A 34 8.61 -4.85 5.62
C GLY A 34 9.62 -5.52 4.68
N PHE A 35 10.85 -5.02 4.56
CA PHE A 35 11.87 -5.68 3.73
C PHE A 35 12.40 -6.98 4.33
N PHE A 36 12.41 -7.08 5.66
CA PHE A 36 12.94 -8.26 6.36
C PHE A 36 11.81 -9.18 6.85
N ASN A 37 10.61 -8.64 7.06
CA ASN A 37 9.46 -9.35 7.61
C ASN A 37 8.36 -9.54 6.55
N ASP A 38 8.12 -10.80 6.18
CA ASP A 38 7.14 -11.17 5.18
C ASP A 38 5.69 -10.94 5.66
N SER A 39 5.42 -11.07 6.97
CA SER A 39 4.12 -10.74 7.56
C SER A 39 3.79 -9.25 7.44
N VAL A 40 4.77 -8.35 7.65
CA VAL A 40 4.56 -6.89 7.49
C VAL A 40 4.30 -6.55 6.03
N TRP A 41 5.00 -7.20 5.10
CA TRP A 41 4.72 -7.04 3.68
C TRP A 41 3.32 -7.52 3.29
N ALA A 42 2.94 -8.70 3.76
CA ALA A 42 1.61 -9.27 3.54
C ALA A 42 0.52 -8.37 4.10
N ASP A 43 0.74 -7.80 5.28
CA ASP A 43 -0.19 -6.86 5.91
C ASP A 43 -0.36 -5.59 5.08
N GLY A 44 0.72 -5.08 4.50
CA GLY A 44 0.69 -3.99 3.55
C GLY A 44 -0.12 -4.33 2.28
N LEU A 45 -0.03 -5.55 1.76
CA LEU A 45 -0.87 -5.99 0.64
C LEU A 45 -2.35 -6.13 1.05
N LEU A 46 -2.60 -6.69 2.23
CA LEU A 46 -3.93 -7.02 2.73
C LEU A 46 -4.80 -5.77 2.91
N VAL A 47 -4.24 -4.65 3.38
CA VAL A 47 -5.00 -3.40 3.55
C VAL A 47 -5.43 -2.75 2.22
N PHE A 48 -4.79 -3.09 1.11
CA PHE A 48 -5.17 -2.60 -0.22
C PHE A 48 -6.04 -3.58 -1.02
N TYR A 49 -6.01 -4.87 -0.69
CA TYR A 49 -6.72 -5.92 -1.44
C TYR A 49 -8.19 -5.58 -1.71
N GLU A 50 -8.93 -5.25 -0.66
CA GLU A 50 -10.37 -4.96 -0.78
C GLU A 50 -10.67 -3.70 -1.58
N VAL A 51 -9.80 -2.69 -1.48
CA VAL A 51 -9.91 -1.43 -2.24
C VAL A 51 -9.76 -1.71 -3.73
N PHE A 52 -8.72 -2.44 -4.14
CA PHE A 52 -8.54 -2.82 -5.55
C PHE A 52 -9.67 -3.73 -6.05
N ARG A 53 -10.09 -4.70 -5.24
CA ARG A 53 -11.22 -5.60 -5.56
C ARG A 53 -12.51 -4.82 -5.80
N TYR A 54 -12.81 -3.84 -4.95
CA TYR A 54 -13.98 -2.98 -5.10
C TYR A 54 -13.91 -2.19 -6.42
N LEU A 55 -12.80 -1.51 -6.67
CA LEU A 55 -12.62 -0.65 -7.84
C LEU A 55 -12.65 -1.45 -9.15
N GLU A 56 -12.04 -2.63 -9.19
CA GLU A 56 -12.13 -3.52 -10.36
C GLU A 56 -13.57 -3.98 -10.60
N GLY A 57 -14.31 -4.31 -9.54
CA GLY A 57 -15.74 -4.59 -9.63
C GLY A 57 -16.55 -3.40 -10.18
N ALA A 58 -16.26 -2.19 -9.70
CA ALA A 58 -16.91 -0.96 -10.16
C ALA A 58 -16.61 -0.68 -11.65
N MET A 59 -15.36 -0.87 -12.10
CA MET A 59 -15.00 -0.74 -13.52
C MET A 59 -15.75 -1.73 -14.42
N ILE A 60 -16.10 -2.92 -13.92
CA ILE A 60 -16.93 -3.88 -14.65
C ILE A 60 -18.40 -3.44 -14.68
N ARG A 61 -18.96 -3.07 -13.52
CA ARG A 61 -20.37 -2.63 -13.40
C ARG A 61 -20.65 -1.38 -14.22
N LEU A 62 -19.72 -0.43 -14.20
CA LEU A 62 -19.85 0.90 -14.80
C LEU A 62 -19.17 0.99 -16.18
N ARG A 63 -18.94 -0.14 -16.84
CA ARG A 63 -18.23 -0.22 -18.14
C ARG A 63 -18.88 0.58 -19.27
N SER A 64 -20.18 0.88 -19.16
CA SER A 64 -20.93 1.71 -20.13
C SER A 64 -20.82 3.21 -19.86
N THR A 65 -20.12 3.62 -18.80
CA THR A 65 -19.89 5.02 -18.43
C THR A 65 -18.48 5.49 -18.82
N LYS A 66 -18.13 6.74 -18.51
CA LYS A 66 -16.76 7.27 -18.70
C LYS A 66 -15.69 6.44 -17.99
N ILE A 67 -16.02 5.72 -16.91
CA ILE A 67 -15.08 4.82 -16.21
C ILE A 67 -14.63 3.67 -17.11
N GLY A 68 -15.51 3.17 -17.98
CA GLY A 68 -15.19 2.09 -18.92
C GLY A 68 -14.15 2.47 -19.98
N LEU A 69 -13.83 3.76 -20.11
CA LEU A 69 -12.78 4.26 -21.00
C LEU A 69 -11.37 4.13 -20.40
N LEU A 70 -11.26 3.77 -19.11
CA LEU A 70 -9.98 3.47 -18.46
C LEU A 70 -9.55 2.01 -18.75
N PRO A 71 -8.23 1.73 -18.85
CA PRO A 71 -7.74 0.42 -19.29
C PRO A 71 -7.85 -0.64 -18.18
N LEU A 72 -9.02 -1.29 -18.04
CA LEU A 72 -9.25 -2.31 -17.00
C LEU A 72 -8.44 -3.60 -17.26
N ARG A 73 -8.52 -4.14 -18.47
CA ARG A 73 -8.03 -5.49 -18.80
C ARG A 73 -6.55 -5.68 -18.48
N GLU A 74 -5.77 -4.63 -18.69
CA GLU A 74 -4.33 -4.62 -18.46
C GLU A 74 -3.99 -4.41 -16.98
N LEU A 75 -4.87 -3.72 -16.25
CA LEU A 75 -4.62 -3.23 -14.90
C LEU A 75 -5.11 -4.19 -13.80
N GLN A 76 -6.11 -5.05 -14.02
CA GLN A 76 -6.66 -5.96 -13.00
C GLN A 76 -5.59 -6.66 -12.14
N ARG A 77 -5.63 -6.42 -10.83
CA ARG A 77 -4.72 -6.97 -9.81
C ARG A 77 -5.40 -7.84 -8.76
N THR A 78 -6.73 -7.91 -8.65
CA THR A 78 -7.39 -8.70 -7.58
C THR A 78 -6.81 -10.11 -7.47
N LYS A 79 -6.77 -10.86 -8.57
CA LYS A 79 -6.20 -12.22 -8.59
C LYS A 79 -4.71 -12.27 -8.21
N ALA A 80 -3.97 -11.21 -8.54
CA ALA A 80 -2.56 -11.12 -8.19
C ALA A 80 -2.35 -10.86 -6.69
N PHE A 81 -3.22 -10.03 -6.07
CA PHE A 81 -3.26 -9.87 -4.62
C PHE A 81 -3.57 -11.20 -3.94
N GLU A 82 -4.56 -11.94 -4.43
CA GLU A 82 -4.96 -13.22 -3.85
C GLU A 82 -3.82 -14.24 -3.88
N ARG A 83 -3.09 -14.33 -4.99
CA ARG A 83 -1.90 -15.19 -5.09
C ARG A 83 -0.79 -14.79 -4.13
N ASP A 84 -0.50 -13.49 -4.02
CA ASP A 84 0.52 -13.01 -3.08
C ASP A 84 0.09 -13.25 -1.63
N LEU A 85 -1.19 -13.03 -1.29
CA LEU A 85 -1.72 -13.27 0.05
C LEU A 85 -1.79 -14.77 0.39
N ASP A 86 -2.16 -15.64 -0.56
CA ASP A 86 -2.09 -17.09 -0.38
C ASP A 86 -0.65 -17.54 -0.10
N TYR A 87 0.33 -16.94 -0.78
CA TYR A 87 1.74 -17.22 -0.56
C TYR A 87 2.21 -16.76 0.84
N TYR A 88 1.85 -15.54 1.26
CA TYR A 88 2.35 -14.97 2.51
C TYR A 88 1.58 -15.38 3.77
N LEU A 89 0.26 -15.54 3.67
CA LEU A 89 -0.63 -15.79 4.81
C LEU A 89 -1.18 -17.23 4.81
N GLY A 90 -0.91 -18.01 3.75
CA GLY A 90 -1.44 -19.36 3.56
C GLY A 90 -2.82 -19.37 2.90
N LYS A 91 -3.16 -20.43 2.17
CA LYS A 91 -4.39 -20.56 1.35
C LYS A 91 -5.72 -20.29 2.08
N GLU A 92 -5.71 -20.43 3.40
CA GLU A 92 -6.89 -20.28 4.26
C GLU A 92 -6.99 -18.90 4.91
N TRP A 93 -6.15 -17.92 4.51
CA TRP A 93 -6.11 -16.59 5.11
C TRP A 93 -7.47 -15.88 5.12
N ARG A 94 -8.33 -16.18 4.15
CA ARG A 94 -9.68 -15.62 4.07
C ARG A 94 -10.63 -16.10 5.16
N LYS A 95 -10.44 -17.28 5.77
CA LYS A 95 -11.41 -17.87 6.72
C LYS A 95 -11.66 -16.97 7.94
N ASN A 96 -10.62 -16.29 8.40
CA ASN A 96 -10.68 -15.40 9.57
C ASN A 96 -10.40 -13.94 9.20
N TYR A 97 -10.47 -13.62 7.90
CA TYR A 97 -10.20 -12.28 7.42
C TYR A 97 -11.44 -11.40 7.57
N SER A 98 -11.28 -10.27 8.25
CA SER A 98 -12.20 -9.14 8.19
C SER A 98 -11.39 -7.89 7.80
N PRO A 99 -11.92 -7.03 6.91
CA PRO A 99 -11.32 -5.72 6.68
C PRO A 99 -11.18 -4.96 8.01
N ARG A 100 -10.07 -4.22 8.16
CA ARG A 100 -9.88 -3.30 9.28
C ARG A 100 -10.84 -2.13 9.18
N ASP A 101 -11.12 -1.46 10.29
CA ASP A 101 -11.96 -0.25 10.33
C ASP A 101 -11.51 0.81 9.32
N SER A 102 -10.20 1.02 9.16
CA SER A 102 -9.64 1.94 8.16
C SER A 102 -9.98 1.54 6.73
N VAL A 103 -9.96 0.24 6.42
CA VAL A 103 -10.33 -0.31 5.10
C VAL A 103 -11.84 -0.27 4.92
N ALA A 104 -12.62 -0.61 5.94
CA ALA A 104 -14.07 -0.53 5.92
C ALA A 104 -14.55 0.92 5.66
N LYS A 105 -13.95 1.90 6.33
CA LYS A 105 -14.19 3.33 6.08
C LYS A 105 -13.87 3.73 4.63
N TYR A 106 -12.76 3.23 4.08
CA TYR A 106 -12.41 3.44 2.67
C TYR A 106 -13.52 2.87 1.76
N LEU A 107 -13.93 1.61 1.97
CA LEU A 107 -14.98 0.97 1.18
C LEU A 107 -16.33 1.69 1.30
N MET A 108 -16.66 2.24 2.48
CA MET A 108 -17.85 3.07 2.67
C MET A 108 -17.80 4.32 1.80
N ARG A 109 -16.66 5.03 1.76
CA ARG A 109 -16.50 6.18 0.88
C ARG A 109 -16.61 5.80 -0.59
N LEU A 110 -16.00 4.69 -1.01
CA LEU A 110 -16.12 4.22 -2.39
C LEU A 110 -17.58 3.93 -2.78
N ARG A 111 -18.35 3.34 -1.87
CA ARG A 111 -19.78 3.09 -2.08
C ARG A 111 -20.58 4.38 -2.16
N GLU A 112 -20.37 5.30 -1.22
CA GLU A 112 -21.02 6.62 -1.24
C GLU A 112 -20.76 7.35 -2.56
N VAL A 113 -19.51 7.35 -3.03
CA VAL A 113 -19.12 7.95 -4.31
C VAL A 113 -19.78 7.23 -5.49
N GLU A 114 -19.79 5.89 -5.51
CA GLU A 114 -20.46 5.12 -6.57
C GLU A 114 -21.96 5.43 -6.64
N ASP A 115 -22.62 5.57 -5.49
CA ASP A 115 -24.06 5.81 -5.39
C ASP A 115 -24.45 7.27 -5.73
N THR A 116 -23.57 8.23 -5.50
CA THR A 116 -23.87 9.68 -5.66
C THR A 116 -23.31 10.30 -6.93
N ASP A 117 -22.04 10.06 -7.23
CA ASP A 117 -21.37 10.51 -8.46
C ASP A 117 -20.26 9.52 -8.86
N PRO A 118 -20.61 8.43 -9.57
CA PRO A 118 -19.66 7.36 -9.90
C PRO A 118 -18.46 7.85 -10.72
N THR A 119 -18.58 8.98 -11.42
CA THR A 119 -17.47 9.59 -12.19
C THR A 119 -16.25 9.83 -11.30
N LEU A 120 -16.46 10.16 -10.02
CA LEU A 120 -15.38 10.46 -9.09
C LEU A 120 -14.55 9.23 -8.69
N LEU A 121 -15.05 8.00 -8.91
CA LEU A 121 -14.27 6.77 -8.76
C LEU A 121 -13.01 6.77 -9.64
N MET A 122 -12.99 7.53 -10.74
CA MET A 122 -11.82 7.67 -11.59
C MET A 122 -10.62 8.28 -10.85
N ALA A 123 -10.82 9.12 -9.83
CA ALA A 123 -9.72 9.63 -9.00
C ALA A 123 -9.01 8.49 -8.26
N TYR A 124 -9.78 7.57 -7.66
CA TYR A 124 -9.28 6.40 -6.95
C TYR A 124 -8.53 5.45 -7.88
N ILE A 125 -9.16 5.07 -9.00
CA ILE A 125 -8.57 4.21 -10.02
C ILE A 125 -7.25 4.82 -10.51
N TYR A 126 -7.27 6.09 -10.91
CA TYR A 126 -6.08 6.77 -11.43
C TYR A 126 -4.93 6.75 -10.41
N HIS A 127 -5.15 7.22 -9.17
CA HIS A 127 -4.06 7.35 -8.20
C HIS A 127 -3.54 6.01 -7.69
N LEU A 128 -4.41 5.04 -7.42
CA LEU A 128 -3.99 3.71 -6.94
C LEU A 128 -3.18 2.96 -7.99
N TYR A 129 -3.63 2.94 -9.25
CA TYR A 129 -2.87 2.29 -10.32
C TYR A 129 -1.61 3.06 -10.71
N MET A 130 -1.63 4.38 -10.72
CA MET A 130 -0.41 5.18 -10.94
C MET A 130 0.62 4.95 -9.82
N GLY A 131 0.16 4.85 -8.57
CA GLY A 131 1.00 4.51 -7.42
C GLY A 131 1.60 3.11 -7.54
N LEU A 132 0.78 2.13 -7.91
CA LEU A 132 1.23 0.75 -8.11
C LEU A 132 2.28 0.62 -9.23
N LEU A 133 2.02 1.23 -10.39
CA LEU A 133 2.91 1.22 -11.56
C LEU A 133 4.18 2.08 -11.39
N SER A 134 4.26 2.84 -10.30
CA SER A 134 5.41 3.71 -10.00
C SER A 134 6.09 3.27 -8.70
N GLY A 135 5.52 3.65 -7.55
CA GLY A 135 6.02 3.29 -6.23
C GLY A 135 6.08 1.78 -6.05
N GLY A 136 4.99 1.06 -6.33
CA GLY A 136 4.90 -0.39 -6.14
C GLY A 136 6.04 -1.18 -6.81
N ILE A 137 6.36 -0.85 -8.07
CA ILE A 137 7.50 -1.45 -8.80
C ILE A 137 8.83 -1.20 -8.07
N ILE A 138 9.06 0.04 -7.61
CA ILE A 138 10.29 0.40 -6.88
C ILE A 138 10.37 -0.35 -5.56
N LEU A 139 9.26 -0.44 -4.80
CA LEU A 139 9.22 -1.12 -3.51
C LEU A 139 9.56 -2.61 -3.65
N ARG A 140 9.00 -3.28 -4.66
CA ARG A 140 9.32 -4.69 -4.91
C ARG A 140 10.77 -4.88 -5.29
N LYS A 141 11.32 -4.05 -6.18
CA LYS A 141 12.74 -4.12 -6.57
C LYS A 141 13.65 -3.96 -5.34
N LYS A 142 13.37 -2.98 -4.48
CA LYS A 142 14.10 -2.79 -3.21
C LYS A 142 14.02 -4.04 -2.33
N ARG A 143 12.82 -4.60 -2.14
CA ARG A 143 12.63 -5.81 -1.34
C ARG A 143 13.39 -7.02 -1.91
N GLN A 144 13.35 -7.23 -3.23
CA GLN A 144 14.09 -8.30 -3.90
C GLN A 144 15.61 -8.16 -3.69
N ILE A 145 16.15 -6.94 -3.76
CA ILE A 145 17.57 -6.67 -3.50
C ILE A 145 17.92 -7.03 -2.06
N VAL A 146 17.13 -6.56 -1.08
CA VAL A 146 17.37 -6.86 0.34
C VAL A 146 17.29 -8.37 0.61
N GLN A 147 16.30 -9.07 0.04
CA GLN A 147 16.15 -10.51 0.19
C GLN A 147 17.32 -11.29 -0.41
N LYS A 148 17.90 -10.85 -1.54
CA LYS A 148 19.07 -11.49 -2.16
C LYS A 148 20.36 -11.32 -1.34
N ILE A 149 20.51 -10.19 -0.65
CA ILE A 149 21.70 -9.89 0.15
C ILE A 149 21.61 -10.53 1.55
N SER A 150 20.40 -10.86 1.99
CA SER A 150 20.18 -11.55 3.27
C SER A 150 20.73 -12.98 3.21
N LEU A 151 21.93 -13.19 3.77
CA LEU A 151 22.63 -14.48 3.82
C LEU A 151 21.88 -15.57 4.63
N PHE A 152 20.78 -15.23 5.30
CA PHE A 152 20.06 -16.09 6.23
C PHE A 152 18.67 -16.52 5.74
N LYS A 153 18.23 -16.11 4.53
CA LYS A 153 16.99 -16.63 3.94
C LYS A 153 17.31 -17.69 2.89
N PRO A 154 16.60 -18.84 2.89
CA PRO A 154 16.67 -19.78 1.78
C PRO A 154 16.32 -19.06 0.46
N GLN A 155 16.82 -19.61 -0.66
CA GLN A 155 16.63 -19.08 -2.03
C GLN A 155 15.25 -18.42 -2.17
N PRO A 156 15.15 -17.17 -2.66
CA PRO A 156 13.86 -16.50 -2.74
C PRO A 156 12.88 -17.37 -3.51
N ALA A 157 11.74 -17.69 -2.89
CA ALA A 157 10.70 -18.45 -3.54
C ALA A 157 10.26 -17.72 -4.83
N VAL A 158 9.87 -18.50 -5.82
CA VAL A 158 9.49 -17.99 -7.15
C VAL A 158 8.22 -17.11 -7.09
N ASP A 159 7.44 -17.19 -6.01
CA ASP A 159 6.14 -16.55 -5.84
C ASP A 159 6.16 -15.37 -4.81
N GLY A 160 5.06 -14.63 -4.68
CA GLY A 160 4.92 -13.48 -3.75
C GLY A 160 5.31 -12.12 -4.35
N GLY A 161 5.23 -11.98 -5.67
CA GLY A 161 5.45 -10.72 -6.37
C GLY A 161 4.46 -10.44 -7.49
N ASN A 162 3.30 -11.11 -7.48
CA ASN A 162 2.33 -11.05 -8.57
C ASN A 162 1.65 -9.69 -8.68
N VAL A 163 1.43 -8.98 -7.56
CA VAL A 163 0.71 -7.69 -7.55
C VAL A 163 1.37 -6.64 -8.43
N ILE A 164 2.70 -6.69 -8.57
CA ILE A 164 3.49 -5.78 -9.42
C ILE A 164 3.95 -6.44 -10.72
N ASP A 165 3.64 -7.72 -10.93
CA ASP A 165 3.94 -8.45 -12.15
C ASP A 165 2.82 -8.22 -13.18
N PHE A 166 3.17 -7.52 -14.26
CA PHE A 166 2.28 -7.25 -15.39
C PHE A 166 2.58 -8.17 -16.59
N GLY A 167 3.41 -9.20 -16.41
CA GLY A 167 3.89 -10.10 -17.45
C GLY A 167 4.77 -9.37 -18.44
N GLN A 168 4.57 -9.63 -19.74
CA GLN A 168 5.33 -9.00 -20.83
C GLN A 168 4.92 -7.54 -21.12
N LYS A 169 4.00 -6.96 -20.34
CA LYS A 169 3.52 -5.60 -20.58
C LYS A 169 4.57 -4.58 -20.16
N ASN A 170 4.74 -3.54 -20.98
CA ASN A 170 5.62 -2.45 -20.67
C ASN A 170 4.98 -1.50 -19.63
N ILE A 171 5.56 -1.41 -18.43
CA ILE A 171 5.08 -0.54 -17.34
C ILE A 171 5.01 0.93 -17.76
N PHE A 172 5.95 1.41 -18.58
CA PHE A 172 5.93 2.78 -19.10
C PHE A 172 4.69 3.01 -19.97
N GLN A 173 4.38 2.05 -20.85
CA GLN A 173 3.21 2.10 -21.72
C GLN A 173 1.92 2.08 -20.89
N LEU A 174 1.79 1.19 -19.90
CA LEU A 174 0.62 1.15 -19.01
C LEU A 174 0.36 2.49 -18.31
N LYS A 175 1.42 3.13 -17.77
CA LYS A 175 1.31 4.45 -17.16
C LYS A 175 0.92 5.52 -18.17
N HIS A 176 1.44 5.42 -19.39
CA HIS A 176 1.12 6.36 -20.45
C HIS A 176 -0.36 6.23 -20.84
N GLU A 177 -0.83 5.02 -21.14
CA GLU A 177 -2.21 4.72 -21.51
C GLU A 177 -3.22 5.15 -20.44
N LEU A 178 -2.95 4.86 -19.16
CA LEU A 178 -3.81 5.29 -18.06
C LEU A 178 -3.91 6.82 -17.98
N ARG A 179 -2.77 7.52 -18.09
CA ARG A 179 -2.72 8.99 -18.06
C ARG A 179 -3.42 9.62 -19.26
N GLU A 180 -3.18 9.10 -20.45
CA GLU A 180 -3.80 9.61 -21.67
C GLU A 180 -5.30 9.36 -21.69
N SER A 181 -5.76 8.21 -21.19
CA SER A 181 -7.19 7.94 -21.03
C SER A 181 -7.84 8.94 -20.07
N MET A 182 -7.21 9.18 -18.91
CA MET A 182 -7.72 10.17 -17.95
C MET A 182 -7.75 11.60 -18.53
N ASN A 183 -6.71 12.01 -19.28
CA ASN A 183 -6.68 13.32 -19.93
C ASN A 183 -7.79 13.46 -20.99
N ARG A 184 -7.97 12.46 -21.87
CA ARG A 184 -9.03 12.47 -22.89
C ARG A 184 -10.43 12.49 -22.27
N ILE A 185 -10.65 11.70 -21.21
CA ILE A 185 -11.93 11.72 -20.50
C ILE A 185 -12.19 13.12 -19.93
N ALA A 186 -11.18 13.72 -19.30
CA ALA A 186 -11.29 15.05 -18.72
C ALA A 186 -11.63 16.15 -19.75
N GLU A 187 -11.22 16.03 -21.01
CA GLU A 187 -11.62 16.97 -22.07
C GLU A 187 -13.14 17.00 -22.30
N THR A 188 -13.85 15.92 -21.96
CA THR A 188 -15.30 15.80 -22.09
C THR A 188 -16.08 16.24 -20.84
N LEU A 189 -15.38 16.66 -19.77
CA LEU A 189 -15.99 17.04 -18.49
C LEU A 189 -16.10 18.56 -18.37
N ASP A 190 -17.17 19.03 -17.73
CA ASP A 190 -17.25 20.41 -17.27
C ASP A 190 -16.23 20.70 -16.15
N GLU A 191 -16.02 21.98 -15.85
CA GLU A 191 -15.03 22.38 -14.84
C GLU A 191 -15.45 22.04 -13.41
N ASP A 192 -16.75 21.92 -13.10
CA ASP A 192 -17.22 21.51 -11.78
C ASP A 192 -16.83 20.06 -11.48
N THR A 193 -17.09 19.15 -12.42
CA THR A 193 -16.70 17.74 -12.34
C THR A 193 -15.19 17.57 -12.25
N LYS A 194 -14.42 18.35 -13.03
CA LYS A 194 -12.95 18.37 -12.93
C LYS A 194 -12.46 18.80 -11.56
N ASN A 195 -13.08 19.83 -10.98
CA ASN A 195 -12.74 20.31 -9.63
C ASN A 195 -13.09 19.25 -8.58
N LYS A 196 -14.26 18.62 -8.67
CA LYS A 196 -14.65 17.49 -7.80
C LYS A 196 -13.64 16.33 -7.88
N LEU A 197 -13.17 15.96 -9.08
CA LEU A 197 -12.13 14.95 -9.24
C LEU A 197 -10.80 15.34 -8.58
N ILE A 198 -10.44 16.63 -8.60
CA ILE A 198 -9.24 17.14 -7.93
C ILE A 198 -9.40 17.12 -6.40
N GLU A 199 -10.57 17.47 -5.87
CA GLU A 199 -10.84 17.38 -4.44
C GLU A 199 -10.90 15.92 -3.98
N GLU A 200 -11.60 15.06 -4.72
CA GLU A 200 -11.66 13.63 -4.45
C GLU A 200 -10.25 13.01 -4.48
N SER A 201 -9.37 13.47 -5.38
CA SER A 201 -7.97 13.05 -5.41
C SER A 201 -7.24 13.27 -4.07
N LYS A 202 -7.55 14.33 -3.33
CA LYS A 202 -6.94 14.57 -2.00
C LYS A 202 -7.47 13.54 -1.00
N ILE A 203 -8.78 13.29 -1.02
CA ILE A 203 -9.44 12.27 -0.19
C ILE A 203 -8.85 10.88 -0.44
N VAL A 204 -8.54 10.53 -1.70
CA VAL A 204 -7.83 9.27 -2.02
C VAL A 204 -6.55 9.13 -1.19
N PHE A 205 -5.74 10.18 -1.11
CA PHE A 205 -4.49 10.14 -0.36
C PHE A 205 -4.71 10.18 1.17
N GLU A 206 -5.75 10.86 1.66
CA GLU A 206 -6.12 10.82 3.08
C GLU A 206 -6.46 9.39 3.51
N LEU A 207 -7.32 8.73 2.75
CA LEU A 207 -7.74 7.35 2.99
C LEU A 207 -6.58 6.37 2.82
N ASN A 208 -5.74 6.53 1.78
CA ASN A 208 -4.53 5.74 1.60
C ASN A 208 -3.61 5.88 2.83
N ASN A 209 -3.39 7.10 3.32
CA ASN A 209 -2.57 7.34 4.50
C ASN A 209 -3.14 6.69 5.75
N GLU A 210 -4.46 6.70 5.92
CA GLU A 210 -5.15 6.03 7.04
C GLU A 210 -4.95 4.52 7.01
N ILE A 211 -5.14 3.86 5.86
CA ILE A 211 -4.91 2.41 5.75
C ILE A 211 -3.43 2.05 5.88
N ILE A 212 -2.50 2.86 5.36
CA ILE A 212 -1.05 2.63 5.52
C ILE A 212 -0.63 2.75 6.99
N ARG A 213 -1.17 3.72 7.75
CA ARG A 213 -0.89 3.83 9.18
C ARG A 213 -1.30 2.58 9.95
N SER A 214 -2.41 1.96 9.55
CA SER A 214 -2.93 0.74 10.18
C SER A 214 -2.05 -0.50 9.97
N VAL A 215 -1.10 -0.47 9.04
CA VAL A 215 -0.17 -1.59 8.78
C VAL A 215 0.63 -1.91 10.04
N GLN A 216 0.57 -3.17 10.48
CA GLN A 216 1.24 -3.64 11.69
C GLN A 216 2.70 -3.99 11.38
N THR A 217 3.65 -3.37 12.08
CA THR A 217 5.10 -3.55 11.86
C THR A 217 5.77 -4.48 12.89
N GLY A 218 4.99 -5.13 13.76
CA GLY A 218 5.52 -6.01 14.83
C GLY A 218 6.16 -5.28 16.01
N THR A 219 6.25 -3.95 15.99
CA THR A 219 6.83 -3.13 17.07
C THR A 219 6.09 -3.29 18.40
N HIS A 220 4.77 -3.51 18.38
CA HIS A 220 3.99 -3.79 19.60
C HIS A 220 4.39 -5.10 20.30
N ILE A 221 4.96 -6.06 19.57
CA ILE A 221 5.46 -7.30 20.16
C ILE A 221 6.83 -7.02 20.80
N PHE A 222 7.68 -6.24 20.14
CA PHE A 222 9.00 -5.87 20.66
C PHE A 222 8.90 -4.97 21.90
N GLU A 223 8.00 -3.99 21.92
CA GLU A 223 7.70 -3.19 23.11
C GLU A 223 7.22 -4.06 24.27
N LYS A 224 6.29 -5.00 24.03
CA LYS A 224 5.82 -5.93 25.06
C LYS A 224 6.93 -6.85 25.57
N ILE A 225 7.78 -7.37 24.69
CA ILE A 225 8.93 -8.21 25.06
C ILE A 225 9.95 -7.41 25.86
N VAL A 226 10.28 -6.18 25.46
CA VAL A 226 11.21 -5.31 26.20
C VAL A 226 10.65 -4.96 27.58
N TYR A 227 9.36 -4.62 27.67
CA TYR A 227 8.69 -4.38 28.95
C TYR A 227 8.68 -5.62 29.85
N PHE A 228 8.56 -6.82 29.27
CA PHE A 228 8.53 -8.07 30.03
C PHE A 228 9.93 -8.58 30.43
N MET A 229 10.91 -8.49 29.53
CA MET A 229 12.28 -8.98 29.74
C MET A 229 13.20 -7.97 30.43
N GLY A 230 12.94 -6.67 30.29
CA GLY A 230 13.75 -5.61 30.91
C GLY A 230 13.91 -5.77 32.43
N PRO A 231 12.82 -5.96 33.19
CA PRO A 231 12.90 -6.22 34.63
C PRO A 231 13.64 -7.52 34.98
N VAL A 232 13.47 -8.58 34.18
CA VAL A 232 14.13 -9.88 34.40
C VAL A 232 15.64 -9.76 34.22
N LEU A 233 16.10 -9.07 33.17
CA LEU A 233 17.51 -8.80 32.92
C LEU A 233 18.12 -7.91 34.00
N LEU A 234 17.37 -6.92 34.50
CA LEU A 234 17.80 -6.06 35.60
C LEU A 234 18.01 -6.87 36.89
N VAL A 235 17.07 -7.75 37.25
CA VAL A 235 17.17 -8.61 38.43
C VAL A 235 18.38 -9.54 38.32
N LEU A 236 18.58 -10.19 37.17
CA LEU A 236 19.75 -11.05 36.94
C LEU A 236 21.07 -10.28 37.09
N LEU A 237 21.14 -9.05 36.57
CA LEU A 237 22.32 -8.21 36.66
C LEU A 237 22.62 -7.79 38.11
N VAL A 238 21.61 -7.43 38.88
CA VAL A 238 21.73 -7.16 40.33
C VAL A 238 22.20 -8.40 41.08
N LEU A 239 21.64 -9.57 40.77
CA LEU A 239 21.98 -10.83 41.41
C LEU A 239 23.44 -11.23 41.15
N ILE A 240 23.93 -11.03 39.92
CA ILE A 240 25.33 -11.22 39.55
C ILE A 240 26.25 -10.28 40.34
N ILE A 241 25.86 -9.00 40.49
CA ILE A 241 26.64 -8.02 41.27
C ILE A 241 26.70 -8.44 42.75
N VAL A 242 25.56 -8.82 43.34
CA VAL A 242 25.49 -9.26 44.75
C VAL A 242 26.32 -10.51 44.98
N LEU A 243 26.22 -11.52 44.11
CA LEU A 243 27.03 -12.73 44.19
C LEU A 243 28.53 -12.43 44.08
N ASN A 244 28.93 -11.51 43.21
CA ASN A 244 30.33 -11.08 43.10
C ASN A 244 30.84 -10.39 44.37
N ILE A 245 30.01 -9.56 45.02
CA ILE A 245 30.37 -8.89 46.28
C ILE A 245 30.50 -9.92 47.40
N LEU A 246 29.53 -10.84 47.52
CA LEU A 246 29.56 -11.91 48.53
C LEU A 246 30.76 -12.85 48.35
N TYR A 247 31.06 -13.25 47.12
CA TYR A 247 32.23 -14.07 46.79
C TYR A 247 33.54 -13.41 47.24
N LYS A 248 33.69 -12.11 47.02
CA LYS A 248 34.85 -11.34 47.50
C LYS A 248 34.93 -11.23 49.03
N TYR A 249 33.81 -11.31 49.73
CA TYR A 249 33.74 -11.25 51.19
C TYR A 249 34.04 -12.60 51.85
N ILE A 250 33.68 -13.71 51.20
CA ILE A 250 33.88 -15.08 51.72
C ILE A 250 35.32 -15.58 51.55
N ILE A 251 36.05 -15.08 50.55
CA ILE A 251 37.44 -15.50 50.23
C ILE A 251 38.49 -14.63 50.94
N ARG A 252 38.06 -13.71 51.81
CA ARG A 252 38.91 -12.87 52.64
C ARG A 252 38.90 -13.36 54.08
#